data_AF-A0A957VI18-F1
#
_entry.id   AF-A0A957VI18-F1
#
_cell.length_a   1.000
_cell.length_b   1.000
_cell.length_c   1.000
_cell.angle_alpha   90.00
_cell.angle_beta   90.00
_cell.angle_gamma   90.00
#
_symmetry.space_group_name_H-M   'P 1'
#
loop_
_entity.id
_entity.type
_entity.pdbx_description
1 polymer ?
#
loop_
_entity_poly.entity_id
_entity_poly.type
_entity_poly.pdbx_seq_one_letter_code
_entity_poly.pdbx_strand_id
1 'polypeptide(L)'
;MPAAHATKPAPTHNLKGAGEVFSFSTMYNVPKGYEDQKPYTIALVKLDEGPMVTAQLTDVDPADVAVGMRVEMVTRKLREDGDEGQIIYGYKFRPVLDEAHRL
;
A
#
# COMPACT_ATOMS: atom_id res chain seq x y z
N MET A 1 18.04 -11.96 11.81
CA MET A 1 17.85 -12.26 13.25
C MET A 1 16.95 -11.18 13.80
N PRO A 2 15.71 -11.47 14.25
CA PRO A 2 14.94 -10.46 14.99
C PRO A 2 15.73 -10.07 16.25
N ALA A 3 15.79 -8.78 16.56
CA ALA A 3 16.48 -8.29 17.74
C ALA A 3 15.68 -8.67 18.99
N ALA A 4 16.29 -9.48 19.86
CA ALA A 4 15.84 -9.89 21.19
C ALA A 4 14.44 -10.56 21.31
N HIS A 5 14.41 -11.69 22.01
CA HIS A 5 13.16 -12.35 22.42
C HIS A 5 12.61 -11.65 23.68
N ALA A 6 12.07 -10.44 23.49
CA ALA A 6 11.53 -9.64 24.59
C ALA A 6 10.17 -10.19 25.05
N THR A 7 10.02 -10.43 26.35
CA THR A 7 8.79 -10.92 27.00
C THR A 7 7.71 -9.85 27.21
N LYS A 8 8.02 -8.58 26.89
CA LYS A 8 7.10 -7.44 26.97
C LYS A 8 6.90 -6.86 25.57
N PRO A 9 5.66 -6.43 25.22
CA PRO A 9 5.40 -5.81 23.92
C PRO A 9 6.24 -4.54 23.76
N ALA A 10 6.82 -4.37 22.58
CA ALA A 10 7.52 -3.15 22.22
C ALA A 10 6.54 -1.95 22.24
N PRO A 11 7.03 -0.74 22.56
CA PRO A 11 6.20 0.46 22.47
C PRO A 11 5.69 0.67 21.04
N THR A 12 4.49 1.21 20.89
CA THR A 12 3.93 1.57 19.59
C THR A 12 4.71 2.73 18.97
N HIS A 13 4.88 2.67 17.65
CA HIS A 13 5.53 3.73 16.88
C HIS A 13 4.63 4.14 15.73
N ASN A 14 4.34 5.44 15.61
CA ASN A 14 3.55 5.98 14.52
C ASN A 14 4.45 6.22 13.31
N LEU A 15 4.14 5.54 12.21
CA LEU A 15 4.83 5.71 10.93
C LEU A 15 4.16 6.84 10.14
N LYS A 16 4.95 7.67 9.46
CA LYS A 16 4.47 8.80 8.66
C LYS A 16 3.81 8.33 7.36
N GLY A 17 4.11 7.11 6.92
CA GLY A 17 3.52 6.50 5.72
C GLY A 17 4.13 7.01 4.41
N ALA A 18 5.28 7.69 4.45
CA ALA A 18 6.04 8.06 3.27
C ALA A 18 7.07 6.97 2.95
N GLY A 19 7.25 6.65 1.67
CA GLY A 19 8.18 5.60 1.25
C GLY A 19 8.42 5.56 -0.25
N GLU A 20 9.17 4.55 -0.67
CA GLU A 20 9.50 4.29 -2.07
C GLU A 20 9.08 2.87 -2.49
N VAL A 21 8.69 2.72 -3.75
CA VAL A 21 8.43 1.40 -4.35
C VAL A 21 9.76 0.64 -4.43
N PHE A 22 9.90 -0.41 -3.62
CA PHE A 22 11.07 -1.28 -3.65
C PHE A 22 10.98 -2.34 -4.77
N SER A 23 9.78 -2.90 -4.96
CA SER A 23 9.46 -3.85 -6.03
C SER A 23 7.95 -3.87 -6.24
N PHE A 24 7.49 -4.23 -7.43
CA PHE A 24 6.06 -4.27 -7.74
C PHE A 24 5.71 -5.33 -8.78
N SER A 25 4.42 -5.66 -8.85
CA SER A 25 3.85 -6.52 -9.88
C SER A 25 2.42 -6.08 -10.17
N THR A 26 2.01 -6.17 -11.43
CA THR A 26 0.63 -5.88 -11.84
C THR A 26 -0.15 -7.18 -12.01
N MET A 27 -1.23 -7.30 -11.25
CA MET A 27 -2.07 -8.49 -11.22
C MET A 27 -3.18 -8.37 -12.27
N TYR A 28 -2.97 -9.04 -13.41
CA TYR A 28 -3.99 -9.16 -14.47
C TYR A 28 -4.92 -10.34 -14.24
N ASN A 29 -4.42 -11.40 -13.60
CA ASN A 29 -5.22 -12.54 -13.17
C ASN A 29 -5.27 -12.56 -11.63
N VAL A 30 -6.46 -12.39 -11.06
CA VAL A 30 -6.67 -12.16 -9.63
C VAL A 30 -7.51 -13.29 -9.03
N PRO A 31 -7.35 -13.56 -7.72
CA PRO A 31 -8.20 -14.49 -7.00
C PRO A 31 -9.68 -14.07 -7.03
N LYS A 32 -10.55 -15.05 -6.77
CA LYS A 32 -11.99 -14.80 -6.64
C LYS A 32 -12.28 -13.77 -5.54
N GLY A 33 -13.17 -12.82 -5.80
CA GLY A 33 -13.53 -11.71 -4.90
C GLY A 33 -12.69 -10.44 -5.06
N TYR A 34 -11.81 -10.37 -6.05
CA TYR A 34 -10.98 -9.18 -6.37
C TYR A 34 -11.13 -8.76 -7.84
N GLU A 35 -12.10 -9.31 -8.55
CA GLU A 35 -12.31 -9.10 -9.98
C GLU A 35 -12.52 -7.62 -10.33
N ASP A 36 -13.26 -6.89 -9.48
CA ASP A 36 -13.53 -5.46 -9.66
C ASP A 36 -12.31 -4.56 -9.49
N GLN A 37 -11.19 -5.12 -9.03
CA GLN A 37 -9.93 -4.40 -8.85
C GLN A 37 -8.94 -4.68 -9.99
N LYS A 38 -9.29 -5.50 -10.99
CA LYS A 38 -8.40 -5.79 -12.12
C LYS A 38 -8.30 -4.61 -13.10
N PRO A 39 -7.09 -4.32 -13.63
CA PRO A 39 -5.79 -4.70 -13.08
C PRO A 39 -5.47 -3.84 -11.85
N TYR A 40 -4.80 -4.43 -10.85
CA TYR A 40 -4.20 -3.66 -9.76
C TYR A 40 -2.71 -3.94 -9.64
N THR A 41 -1.94 -2.91 -9.29
CA THR A 41 -0.52 -3.05 -8.97
C THR A 41 -0.35 -3.25 -7.48
N ILE A 42 0.39 -4.29 -7.09
CA ILE A 42 0.84 -4.54 -5.72
C ILE A 42 2.33 -4.23 -5.61
N ALA A 43 2.74 -3.58 -4.54
CA ALA A 43 4.10 -3.16 -4.31
C ALA A 43 4.60 -3.56 -2.91
N LEU A 44 5.89 -3.89 -2.86
CA LEU A 44 6.69 -3.77 -1.64
C LEU A 44 7.11 -2.31 -1.53
N VAL A 45 6.67 -1.62 -0.49
CA VAL A 45 7.03 -0.24 -0.20
C VAL A 45 8.01 -0.24 0.96
N LYS A 46 9.19 0.34 0.74
CA LYS A 46 10.15 0.62 1.80
C LYS A 46 9.82 1.99 2.38
N LEU A 47 9.37 2.01 3.63
CA LEU A 47 9.07 3.25 4.33
C LEU A 47 10.36 3.96 4.71
N ASP A 48 10.30 5.29 4.81
CA ASP A 48 11.46 6.12 5.15
C ASP A 48 12.01 5.79 6.55
N GLU A 49 11.14 5.35 7.45
CA GLU A 49 11.50 4.88 8.80
C GLU A 49 12.19 3.51 8.81
N GLY A 50 12.23 2.80 7.69
CA GLY A 50 12.93 1.52 7.52
C GLY A 50 12.08 0.27 7.26
N PRO A 51 10.88 0.09 7.87
CA PRO A 51 10.04 -1.08 7.61
C PRO A 51 9.64 -1.21 6.14
N MET A 52 9.46 -2.45 5.69
CA MET A 52 8.93 -2.76 4.37
C MET A 52 7.52 -3.33 4.51
N VAL A 53 6.57 -2.79 3.76
CA VAL A 53 5.16 -3.20 3.80
C VAL A 53 4.70 -3.62 2.40
N THR A 54 3.76 -4.56 2.34
CA THR A 54 3.11 -4.95 1.08
C THR A 54 1.76 -4.25 0.98
N ALA A 55 1.52 -3.53 -0.12
CA ALA A 55 0.28 -2.79 -0.32
C ALA A 55 -0.07 -2.64 -1.81
N GLN A 56 -1.34 -2.42 -2.12
CA GLN A 56 -1.72 -2.00 -3.47
C GLN A 56 -1.36 -0.54 -3.72
N LEU A 57 -1.00 -0.23 -4.97
CA LEU A 57 -0.89 1.13 -5.46
C LEU A 57 -2.25 1.63 -5.97
N THR A 58 -2.47 2.95 -5.87
CA THR A 58 -3.67 3.64 -6.33
C THR A 58 -3.29 4.99 -6.90
N ASP A 59 -4.19 5.62 -7.66
CA ASP A 59 -3.96 6.91 -8.34
C ASP A 59 -2.70 6.92 -9.24
N VAL A 60 -2.37 5.78 -9.85
CA VAL A 60 -1.25 5.62 -10.78
C VAL A 60 -1.58 4.53 -11.80
N ASP A 61 -1.28 4.80 -13.06
CA ASP A 61 -1.42 3.79 -14.11
C ASP A 61 -0.32 2.74 -13.97
N PRO A 62 -0.62 1.43 -14.15
CA PRO A 62 0.37 0.37 -13.98
C PRO A 62 1.64 0.54 -14.84
N ALA A 63 1.51 1.16 -16.01
CA ALA A 63 2.61 1.41 -16.93
C ALA A 63 3.60 2.48 -16.43
N ASP A 64 3.16 3.36 -15.53
CA ASP A 64 3.97 4.46 -14.99
C ASP A 64 4.70 4.06 -13.70
N VAL A 65 4.37 2.91 -13.11
CA VAL A 65 5.00 2.43 -11.88
C VAL A 65 6.45 2.03 -12.14
N ALA A 66 7.36 2.51 -11.30
CA ALA A 66 8.77 2.18 -11.34
C ALA A 66 9.34 1.94 -9.94
N VAL A 67 10.40 1.13 -9.85
CA VAL A 67 11.19 0.99 -8.63
C VAL A 67 11.84 2.34 -8.30
N GLY A 68 11.80 2.75 -7.03
CA GLY A 68 12.23 4.05 -6.55
C GLY A 68 11.16 5.14 -6.59
N MET A 69 9.98 4.89 -7.17
CA MET A 69 8.88 5.85 -7.18
C MET A 69 8.48 6.25 -5.75
N ARG A 70 8.41 7.55 -5.48
CA ARG A 70 7.96 8.10 -4.20
C ARG A 70 6.46 7.97 -4.04
N VAL A 71 6.06 7.43 -2.89
CA VAL A 71 4.67 7.18 -2.55
C VAL A 71 4.33 7.63 -1.14
N GLU A 72 3.04 7.90 -0.92
CA GLU A 72 2.46 8.20 0.38
C GLU A 72 1.26 7.28 0.69
N MET A 73 1.13 6.91 1.95
CA MET A 73 0.04 6.07 2.45
C MET A 73 -1.28 6.83 2.42
N VAL A 74 -2.34 6.15 1.97
CA VAL A 74 -3.71 6.66 1.98
C VAL A 74 -4.68 5.61 2.50
N THR A 75 -5.75 6.06 3.16
CA THR A 75 -6.85 5.18 3.57
C THR A 75 -7.79 4.97 2.39
N ARG A 76 -8.07 3.71 2.05
CA ARG A 76 -8.99 3.32 0.97
C ARG A 76 -9.88 2.17 1.41
N LYS A 77 -11.05 2.06 0.77
CA LYS A 77 -11.87 0.85 0.80
C LYS A 77 -11.08 -0.27 0.13
N LEU A 78 -10.79 -1.34 0.88
CA LEU A 78 -10.08 -2.51 0.36
C LEU A 78 -11.03 -3.50 -0.28
N ARG A 79 -12.17 -3.77 0.37
CA ARG A 79 -13.23 -4.64 -0.12
C ARG A 79 -14.52 -4.43 0.67
N GLU A 80 -15.61 -4.99 0.15
CA GLU A 80 -16.90 -5.11 0.80
C GLU A 80 -17.29 -6.58 0.82
N ASP A 81 -17.82 -7.06 1.94
CA ASP A 81 -18.12 -8.48 2.12
C ASP A 81 -19.56 -8.82 1.65
N GLY A 82 -19.82 -8.63 0.34
CA GLY A 82 -21.14 -8.80 -0.29
C GLY A 82 -22.02 -7.52 -0.23
N ASP A 83 -23.21 -7.57 -0.84
CA ASP A 83 -24.06 -6.38 -1.08
C ASP A 83 -24.63 -5.71 0.19
N GLU A 84 -24.71 -6.46 1.30
CA GLU A 84 -25.08 -5.95 2.64
C GLU A 84 -23.91 -6.13 3.63
N GLY A 85 -22.70 -6.26 3.09
CA GLY A 85 -21.49 -6.65 3.81
C GLY A 85 -20.80 -5.51 4.56
N GLN A 86 -19.83 -5.87 5.40
CA GLN A 86 -18.96 -4.89 6.03
C GLN A 86 -17.99 -4.30 5.02
N ILE A 87 -17.86 -2.97 5.01
CA ILE A 87 -16.81 -2.27 4.28
C ILE A 87 -15.50 -2.33 5.08
N ILE A 88 -14.48 -2.97 4.50
CA ILE A 88 -13.15 -3.06 5.09
C ILE A 88 -12.30 -1.93 4.53
N TYR A 89 -11.90 -1.00 5.40
CA TYR A 89 -10.92 0.03 5.09
C TYR A 89 -9.51 -0.42 5.47
N GLY A 90 -8.52 0.07 4.75
CA GLY A 90 -7.11 -0.15 5.06
C GLY A 90 -6.22 0.76 4.23
N TYR A 91 -4.92 0.50 4.27
CA TYR A 91 -3.95 1.34 3.57
C TYR A 91 -3.73 0.87 2.13
N LYS A 92 -3.62 1.84 1.24
CA LYS A 92 -2.98 1.74 -0.09
C LYS A 92 -1.89 2.82 -0.16
N PHE A 93 -1.13 2.82 -1.25
CA PHE A 93 -0.14 3.87 -1.51
C PHE A 93 -0.43 4.54 -2.84
N ARG A 94 -0.23 5.86 -2.92
CA ARG A 94 -0.30 6.61 -4.18
C ARG A 94 1.00 7.35 -4.42
N PRO A 95 1.33 7.74 -5.66
CA PRO A 95 2.43 8.67 -5.89
C PRO A 95 2.26 9.93 -5.05
N VAL A 96 3.37 10.48 -4.56
CA VAL A 96 3.33 11.77 -3.87
C VAL A 96 2.77 12.81 -4.84
N LEU A 97 1.68 13.47 -4.44
CA LEU A 97 1.12 14.58 -5.22
C LEU A 97 2.14 15.72 -5.24
N ASP A 98 2.58 16.07 -6.44
CA ASP A 98 3.36 17.29 -6.65
C ASP A 98 2.51 18.52 -6.26
N GLU A 99 3.14 19.61 -5.83
CA GLU A 99 2.41 20.80 -5.31
C GLU A 99 1.39 21.37 -6.31
N ALA A 100 1.60 21.15 -7.60
CA ALA A 100 0.70 21.57 -8.67
C ALA A 100 -0.71 20.94 -8.61
N HIS A 101 -0.89 19.80 -7.93
CA HIS A 101 -2.16 19.09 -7.83
C HIS A 101 -2.88 19.28 -6.48
N ARG A 102 -2.42 20.21 -5.63
CA ARG A 102 -3.04 20.52 -4.33
C ARG A 102 -4.02 21.70 -4.35
N LEU A 103 -4.42 22.18 -5.53
CA LEU A 103 -5.36 23.31 -5.71
C LEU A 103 -6.80 22.84 -6.00
#